data_AF-A0A351WJ78-F1
#
_entry.id   AF-A0A351WJ78-F1
#
_cell.length_a   1.000
_cell.length_b   1.000
_cell.length_c   1.000
_cell.angle_alpha   90.00
_cell.angle_beta   90.00
_cell.angle_gamma   90.00
#
_symmetry.space_group_name_H-M   'P 1'
#
loop_
_entity.id
_entity.type
_entity.pdbx_description
1 polymer ?
#
loop_
_entity_poly.entity_id
_entity_poly.type
_entity_poly.pdbx_seq_one_letter_code
_entity_poly.pdbx_strand_id
1 'polypeptide(L)'
;MGSLCAASEIAAGDSLAAVMEVLGPPPGEVAVGSRTLLYYERGRVELWDGKVVAADLISPQEADARRIKRQQAAELARKADEERRAQLKLKGRALLEKKLSDPAFLASPAGRRAAFWENFMRDYPDVPVQAEYAAALAEQRMDEAAQRAEEERAWQMTELQRQVDQAEQRAYEAEARSSYASSYAYNPIFIVPAPQPQPACETAVHQTPVFVNSRPHYRHDDRARGHRLSNRRVVSPPAVHRRLPSRAKPLSALPRVDQWPKVSTPLLDQHKRRR
;
A
#
# COMPACT_ATOMS: atom_id res chain seq x y z
N MET A 1 -31.53 -55.47 11.62
CA MET A 1 -30.48 -54.83 10.79
C MET A 1 -30.35 -55.64 9.51
N GLY A 2 -31.17 -55.31 8.50
CA GLY A 2 -31.14 -55.98 7.20
C GLY A 2 -30.33 -55.13 6.24
N SER A 3 -29.12 -55.59 5.90
CA SER A 3 -28.31 -55.03 4.82
C SER A 3 -29.06 -55.31 3.51
N LEU A 4 -29.72 -54.31 2.95
CA LEU A 4 -30.26 -54.35 1.59
C LEU A 4 -29.07 -54.33 0.64
N CYS A 5 -28.52 -55.50 0.35
CA CYS A 5 -27.57 -55.71 -0.74
C CYS A 5 -28.29 -55.39 -2.06
N ALA A 6 -28.16 -54.16 -2.53
CA ALA A 6 -28.32 -53.85 -3.95
C ALA A 6 -27.41 -54.83 -4.70
N ALA A 7 -27.97 -55.57 -5.67
CA ALA A 7 -27.27 -56.58 -6.45
C ALA A 7 -25.89 -56.05 -6.87
N SER A 8 -24.83 -56.63 -6.29
CA SER A 8 -23.47 -56.19 -6.50
C SER A 8 -23.05 -56.61 -7.91
N GLU A 9 -23.22 -55.71 -8.88
CA GLU A 9 -22.76 -55.88 -10.26
C GLU A 9 -21.24 -56.10 -10.35
N ILE A 10 -20.50 -55.83 -9.25
CA ILE A 10 -19.05 -56.00 -9.13
C ILE A 10 -18.74 -56.78 -7.86
N ALA A 11 -17.90 -57.80 -7.99
CA ALA A 11 -17.43 -58.63 -6.88
C ALA A 11 -15.98 -58.29 -6.48
N ALA A 12 -15.62 -58.61 -5.24
CA ALA A 12 -14.22 -58.53 -4.82
C ALA A 12 -13.37 -59.51 -5.63
N GLY A 13 -12.23 -59.03 -6.15
CA GLY A 13 -11.33 -59.78 -7.02
C GLY A 13 -11.46 -59.48 -8.51
N ASP A 14 -12.49 -58.75 -8.93
CA ASP A 14 -12.65 -58.33 -10.33
C ASP A 14 -11.50 -57.44 -10.79
N SER A 15 -11.15 -57.54 -12.07
CA SER A 15 -10.11 -56.72 -12.68
C SER A 15 -10.63 -55.31 -13.00
N LEU A 16 -9.72 -54.34 -13.07
CA LEU A 16 -10.04 -52.97 -13.50
C LEU A 16 -10.83 -52.94 -14.82
N ALA A 17 -10.46 -53.77 -15.79
CA ALA A 17 -11.13 -53.83 -17.09
C ALA A 17 -12.61 -54.25 -16.97
N ALA A 18 -12.90 -55.24 -16.11
CA ALA A 18 -14.26 -55.70 -15.86
C ALA A 18 -15.11 -54.60 -15.18
N VAL A 19 -14.52 -53.86 -14.22
CA VAL A 19 -15.19 -52.73 -13.57
C VAL A 19 -15.54 -51.64 -14.58
N MET A 20 -14.60 -51.32 -15.49
CA MET A 20 -14.83 -50.30 -16.53
C MET A 20 -15.83 -50.73 -17.60
N GLU A 21 -15.94 -52.03 -17.88
CA GLU A 21 -16.94 -52.56 -18.80
C GLU A 21 -18.36 -52.43 -18.22
N VAL A 22 -18.51 -52.69 -16.92
CA VAL A 22 -19.81 -52.65 -16.23
C VAL A 22 -20.25 -51.24 -15.88
N LEU A 23 -19.35 -50.42 -15.29
CA LEU A 23 -19.69 -49.07 -14.81
C LEU A 23 -19.32 -47.96 -15.79
N GLY A 24 -18.58 -48.28 -16.85
CA GLY A 24 -17.97 -47.29 -17.73
C GLY A 24 -16.69 -46.66 -17.14
N PRO A 25 -16.12 -45.67 -17.86
CA PRO A 25 -14.92 -44.98 -17.43
C PRO A 25 -15.20 -44.12 -16.17
N PRO A 26 -14.33 -44.15 -15.16
CA PRO A 26 -14.51 -43.35 -13.95
C PRO A 26 -14.28 -41.86 -14.22
N PRO A 27 -15.11 -40.94 -13.68
CA PRO A 27 -14.90 -39.50 -13.79
C PRO A 27 -13.66 -39.01 -13.02
N GLY A 28 -13.17 -39.77 -12.05
CA GLY A 28 -11.94 -39.46 -11.33
C GLY A 28 -11.24 -40.70 -10.80
N GLU A 29 -9.91 -40.69 -10.86
CA GLU A 29 -9.04 -41.75 -10.38
C GLU A 29 -7.93 -41.15 -9.51
N VAL A 30 -7.61 -41.82 -8.39
CA VAL A 30 -6.49 -41.48 -7.52
C VAL A 30 -5.67 -42.74 -7.26
N ALA A 31 -4.44 -42.78 -7.74
CA ALA A 31 -3.50 -43.88 -7.52
C ALA A 31 -2.45 -43.52 -6.46
N VAL A 32 -2.27 -44.37 -5.46
CA VAL A 32 -1.28 -44.23 -4.38
C VAL A 32 -0.58 -45.59 -4.16
N GLY A 33 0.61 -45.73 -4.73
CA GLY A 33 1.39 -46.98 -4.64
C GLY A 33 0.67 -48.12 -5.37
N SER A 34 0.38 -49.20 -4.65
CA SER A 34 -0.40 -50.35 -5.14
C SER A 34 -1.92 -50.15 -5.07
N ARG A 35 -2.41 -49.06 -4.46
CA ARG A 35 -3.84 -48.81 -4.31
C ARG A 35 -4.34 -47.81 -5.35
N THR A 36 -5.49 -48.10 -5.94
CA THR A 36 -6.19 -47.20 -6.86
C THR A 36 -7.61 -46.98 -6.36
N LEU A 37 -8.00 -45.74 -6.13
CA LEU A 37 -9.38 -45.35 -5.84
C LEU A 37 -10.02 -44.80 -7.11
N LEU A 38 -11.11 -45.45 -7.54
CA LEU A 38 -11.96 -44.97 -8.61
C LEU A 38 -13.20 -44.30 -8.00
N TYR A 39 -13.46 -43.07 -8.41
CA TYR A 39 -14.64 -42.31 -8.00
C TYR A 39 -15.66 -42.35 -9.12
N TYR A 40 -16.85 -42.85 -8.82
CA TYR A 40 -18.02 -42.86 -9.69
C TYR A 40 -19.14 -42.00 -9.10
N GLU A 41 -20.12 -41.59 -9.91
CA GLU A 41 -21.31 -40.92 -9.38
C GLU A 41 -22.07 -41.79 -8.37
N ARG A 42 -22.05 -43.12 -8.61
CA ARG A 42 -22.64 -44.15 -7.75
C ARG A 42 -21.82 -44.46 -6.50
N GLY A 43 -20.60 -43.96 -6.34
CA GLY A 43 -19.79 -44.23 -5.15
C GLY A 43 -18.32 -44.43 -5.45
N ARG A 44 -17.65 -45.33 -4.74
CA ARG A 44 -16.21 -45.56 -4.91
C ARG A 44 -15.87 -47.03 -5.00
N VAL A 45 -14.88 -47.33 -5.83
CA VAL A 45 -14.29 -48.66 -5.96
C VAL A 45 -12.81 -48.55 -5.59
N GLU A 46 -12.37 -49.36 -4.64
CA GLU A 46 -10.99 -49.44 -4.20
C GLU A 46 -10.34 -50.69 -4.80
N LEU A 47 -9.24 -50.48 -5.50
CA LEU A 47 -8.43 -51.54 -6.08
C LEU A 47 -7.08 -51.63 -5.36
N TRP A 48 -6.57 -52.84 -5.26
CA TRP A 48 -5.21 -53.13 -4.83
C TRP A 48 -4.55 -54.03 -5.87
N ASP A 49 -3.38 -53.62 -6.37
CA ASP A 49 -2.65 -54.30 -7.44
C ASP A 49 -3.56 -54.64 -8.64
N GLY A 50 -4.43 -53.70 -9.00
CA GLY A 50 -5.34 -53.81 -10.15
C GLY A 50 -6.58 -54.69 -9.94
N LYS A 51 -6.84 -55.18 -8.71
CA LYS A 51 -8.02 -55.98 -8.36
C LYS A 51 -8.92 -55.28 -7.36
N VAL A 52 -10.23 -55.43 -7.50
CA VAL A 52 -11.21 -54.83 -6.57
C VAL A 52 -11.08 -55.44 -5.18
N VAL A 53 -10.79 -54.61 -4.18
CA VAL A 53 -10.79 -55.01 -2.76
C VAL A 53 -12.08 -54.62 -2.08
N ALA A 54 -12.64 -53.45 -2.42
CA ALA A 54 -13.89 -52.96 -1.85
C ALA A 54 -14.67 -52.14 -2.88
N ALA A 55 -16.00 -52.25 -2.87
CA ALA A 55 -16.89 -51.43 -3.66
C ALA A 55 -18.03 -50.92 -2.76
N ASP A 56 -18.17 -49.60 -2.67
CA ASP A 56 -19.25 -48.92 -1.97
C ASP A 56 -20.06 -48.17 -3.03
N LEU A 57 -21.04 -48.87 -3.60
CA LEU A 57 -21.86 -48.40 -4.72
C LEU A 57 -23.33 -48.34 -4.30
N ILE A 58 -23.97 -47.21 -4.56
CA ILE A 58 -25.42 -47.04 -4.41
C ILE A 58 -26.17 -47.50 -5.68
N SER A 59 -27.47 -47.72 -5.52
CA SER A 59 -28.33 -48.08 -6.66
C SER A 59 -28.37 -46.96 -7.70
N PRO A 60 -28.57 -47.27 -9.00
CA PRO A 60 -28.68 -46.24 -10.04
C PRO A 60 -29.75 -45.20 -9.75
N GLN A 61 -30.91 -45.64 -9.22
CA GLN A 61 -32.02 -44.75 -8.86
C GLN A 61 -31.63 -43.78 -7.72
N GLU A 62 -30.90 -44.25 -6.71
CA GLU A 62 -30.40 -43.37 -5.65
C GLU A 62 -29.34 -42.39 -6.16
N ALA A 63 -28.49 -42.82 -7.10
CA ALA A 63 -27.50 -41.96 -7.74
C ALA A 63 -28.17 -40.82 -8.53
N ASP A 64 -29.19 -41.14 -9.33
CA ASP A 64 -29.98 -40.15 -10.06
C ASP A 64 -30.69 -39.18 -9.10
N ALA A 65 -31.30 -39.69 -8.02
CA ALA A 65 -31.95 -38.85 -7.01
C ALA A 65 -30.94 -37.89 -6.33
N ARG A 66 -29.72 -38.38 -6.02
CA ARG A 66 -28.64 -37.53 -5.49
C ARG A 66 -28.17 -36.50 -6.50
N ARG A 67 -28.06 -36.86 -7.78
CA ARG A 67 -27.66 -35.93 -8.85
C ARG A 67 -28.68 -34.80 -9.00
N ILE A 68 -29.97 -35.13 -9.08
CA ILE A 68 -31.06 -34.14 -9.17
C ILE A 68 -31.03 -33.21 -7.94
N LYS A 69 -30.91 -33.77 -6.72
CA LYS A 69 -30.82 -32.97 -5.50
C LYS A 69 -29.61 -32.04 -5.48
N ARG A 70 -28.44 -32.49 -5.95
CA ARG A 70 -27.24 -31.66 -6.08
C ARG A 70 -27.42 -30.53 -7.09
N GLN A 71 -28.04 -30.83 -8.25
CA GLN A 71 -28.34 -29.82 -9.27
C GLN A 71 -29.31 -28.75 -8.72
N GLN A 72 -30.40 -29.16 -8.08
CA GLN A 72 -31.34 -28.25 -7.44
C GLN A 72 -30.66 -27.38 -6.37
N ALA A 73 -29.81 -27.97 -5.53
CA ALA A 73 -29.06 -27.22 -4.52
C ALA A 73 -28.08 -26.21 -5.16
N ALA A 74 -27.40 -26.60 -6.24
CA ALA A 74 -26.49 -25.72 -6.98
C ALA A 74 -27.25 -24.56 -7.66
N GLU A 75 -28.42 -24.82 -8.24
CA GLU A 75 -29.28 -23.79 -8.83
C GLU A 75 -29.80 -22.82 -7.77
N LEU A 76 -30.25 -23.32 -6.61
CA LEU A 76 -30.68 -22.48 -5.50
C LEU A 76 -29.52 -21.60 -4.98
N ALA A 77 -28.31 -22.17 -4.86
CA ALA A 77 -27.12 -21.41 -4.46
C ALA A 77 -26.79 -20.30 -5.48
N ARG A 78 -26.86 -20.60 -6.78
CA ARG A 78 -26.66 -19.60 -7.85
C ARG A 78 -27.67 -18.46 -7.77
N LYS A 79 -28.96 -18.79 -7.63
CA LYS A 79 -30.03 -17.78 -7.47
C LYS A 79 -29.80 -16.91 -6.23
N ALA A 80 -29.45 -17.51 -5.10
CA ALA A 80 -29.15 -16.78 -3.87
C ALA A 80 -27.94 -15.84 -4.04
N ASP A 81 -26.89 -16.27 -4.76
CA ASP A 81 -25.73 -15.43 -5.06
C ASP A 81 -26.07 -14.27 -6.01
N GLU A 82 -26.90 -14.51 -7.01
CA GLU A 82 -27.40 -13.48 -7.93
C GLU A 82 -28.25 -12.44 -7.19
N GLU A 83 -29.16 -12.88 -6.33
CA GLU A 83 -29.97 -12.01 -5.47
C GLU A 83 -29.09 -11.18 -4.54
N ARG A 84 -28.09 -11.80 -3.90
CA ARG A 84 -27.13 -11.10 -3.03
C ARG A 84 -26.35 -10.03 -3.80
N ARG A 85 -25.87 -10.34 -5.02
CA ARG A 85 -25.18 -9.36 -5.88
C ARG A 85 -26.10 -8.22 -6.29
N ALA A 86 -27.34 -8.52 -6.67
CA ALA A 86 -28.35 -7.52 -7.00
C ALA A 86 -28.62 -6.58 -5.81
N GLN A 87 -28.79 -7.14 -4.61
CA GLN A 87 -28.96 -6.35 -3.38
C GLN A 87 -27.75 -5.47 -3.06
N LEU A 88 -26.52 -6.01 -3.19
CA LEU A 88 -25.30 -5.24 -2.98
C LEU A 88 -25.20 -4.08 -3.98
N LYS A 89 -25.53 -4.32 -5.26
CA LYS A 89 -25.55 -3.29 -6.30
C LYS A 89 -26.56 -2.17 -5.99
N LEU A 90 -27.76 -2.52 -5.53
CA LEU A 90 -28.77 -1.54 -5.12
C LEU A 90 -28.32 -0.72 -3.91
N LYS A 91 -27.77 -1.38 -2.87
CA LYS A 91 -27.21 -0.72 -1.69
C LYS A 91 -26.05 0.21 -2.04
N GLY A 92 -25.14 -0.25 -2.90
CA GLY A 92 -24.02 0.54 -3.38
C GLY A 92 -24.48 1.78 -4.14
N ARG A 93 -25.45 1.65 -5.06
CA ARG A 93 -26.04 2.80 -5.78
C ARG A 93 -26.68 3.82 -4.84
N ALA A 94 -27.46 3.38 -3.86
CA ALA A 94 -28.06 4.27 -2.87
C ALA A 94 -27.00 5.00 -2.02
N LEU A 95 -25.92 4.30 -1.65
CA LEU A 95 -24.81 4.89 -0.92
C LEU A 95 -24.01 5.88 -1.77
N LEU A 96 -23.79 5.57 -3.06
CA LEU A 96 -23.17 6.47 -4.04
C LEU A 96 -23.97 7.77 -4.15
N GLU A 97 -25.28 7.68 -4.40
CA GLU A 97 -26.16 8.84 -4.49
C GLU A 97 -26.17 9.67 -3.19
N LYS A 98 -26.23 9.00 -2.04
CA LYS A 98 -26.13 9.67 -0.74
C LYS A 98 -24.80 10.41 -0.56
N LYS A 99 -23.69 9.86 -1.05
CA LYS A 99 -22.37 10.49 -0.93
C LYS A 99 -22.17 11.64 -1.90
N LEU A 100 -22.71 11.51 -3.11
CA LEU A 100 -22.71 12.58 -4.10
C LEU A 100 -23.63 13.75 -3.71
N SER A 101 -24.68 13.49 -2.92
CA SER A 101 -25.57 14.55 -2.39
C SER A 101 -25.11 15.14 -1.05
N ASP A 102 -24.06 14.59 -0.43
CA ASP A 102 -23.55 15.05 0.86
C ASP A 102 -22.52 16.18 0.67
N PRO A 103 -22.88 17.46 0.93
CA PRO A 103 -21.98 18.58 0.71
C PRO A 103 -20.76 18.54 1.64
N ALA A 104 -20.87 17.94 2.83
CA ALA A 104 -19.75 17.80 3.74
C ALA A 104 -18.72 16.79 3.21
N PHE A 105 -19.17 15.74 2.52
CA PHE A 105 -18.29 14.81 1.82
C PHE A 105 -17.65 15.47 0.58
N LEU A 106 -18.44 16.20 -0.22
CA LEU A 106 -17.93 16.94 -1.36
C LEU A 106 -16.91 18.02 -0.96
N ALA A 107 -17.05 18.65 0.21
CA ALA A 107 -16.09 19.63 0.71
C ALA A 107 -14.85 19.00 1.41
N SER A 108 -14.82 17.68 1.59
CA SER A 108 -13.71 17.02 2.27
C SER A 108 -12.44 16.98 1.41
N PRO A 109 -11.23 16.86 2.01
CA PRO A 109 -9.98 16.85 1.26
C PRO A 109 -9.94 15.75 0.18
N ALA A 110 -9.32 16.03 -0.96
CA ALA A 110 -9.29 15.14 -2.11
C ALA A 110 -8.77 13.72 -1.76
N GLY A 111 -7.70 13.63 -0.96
CA GLY A 111 -7.15 12.36 -0.50
C GLY A 111 -8.14 11.53 0.34
N ARG A 112 -9.01 12.18 1.13
CA ARG A 112 -10.07 11.48 1.90
C ARG A 112 -11.15 10.95 0.96
N ARG A 113 -11.54 11.71 -0.06
CA ARG A 113 -12.49 11.26 -1.08
C ARG A 113 -11.93 10.09 -1.88
N ALA A 114 -10.68 10.17 -2.32
CA ALA A 114 -10.01 9.09 -3.05
C ALA A 114 -9.96 7.78 -2.24
N ALA A 115 -9.55 7.84 -0.98
CA ALA A 115 -9.52 6.68 -0.09
C ALA A 115 -10.92 6.09 0.18
N PHE A 116 -11.96 6.93 0.26
CA PHE A 116 -13.33 6.46 0.37
C PHE A 116 -13.75 5.67 -0.88
N TRP A 117 -13.51 6.22 -2.07
CA TRP A 117 -13.88 5.58 -3.33
C TRP A 117 -13.11 4.28 -3.59
N GLU A 118 -11.84 4.20 -3.19
CA GLU A 118 -11.06 2.97 -3.25
C GLU A 118 -11.71 1.84 -2.42
N ASN A 119 -12.05 2.13 -1.16
CA ASN A 119 -12.75 1.16 -0.31
C ASN A 119 -14.13 0.81 -0.87
N PHE A 120 -14.85 1.80 -1.41
CA PHE A 120 -16.15 1.60 -2.02
C PHE A 120 -16.08 0.64 -3.22
N MET A 121 -15.07 0.76 -4.11
CA MET A 121 -14.89 -0.16 -5.23
C MET A 121 -14.62 -1.61 -4.78
N ARG A 122 -13.94 -1.78 -3.64
CA ARG A 122 -13.71 -3.11 -3.05
C ARG A 122 -15.00 -3.72 -2.51
N ASP A 123 -15.81 -2.92 -1.83
CA ASP A 123 -17.03 -3.39 -1.18
C ASP A 123 -18.20 -3.53 -2.17
N TYR A 124 -18.19 -2.76 -3.27
CA TYR A 124 -19.24 -2.71 -4.30
C TYR A 124 -18.68 -2.72 -5.74
N PRO A 125 -18.09 -3.84 -6.20
CA PRO A 125 -17.40 -3.91 -7.50
C PRO A 125 -18.30 -3.70 -8.73
N ASP A 126 -19.61 -3.95 -8.60
CA ASP A 126 -20.58 -3.84 -9.70
C ASP A 126 -21.15 -2.42 -9.89
N VAL A 127 -20.74 -1.45 -9.06
CA VAL A 127 -21.20 -0.06 -9.12
C VAL A 127 -20.15 0.80 -9.81
N PRO A 128 -20.49 1.52 -10.90
CA PRO A 128 -19.53 2.36 -11.62
C PRO A 128 -19.23 3.61 -10.79
N VAL A 129 -17.99 3.74 -10.32
CA VAL A 129 -17.49 4.91 -9.56
C VAL A 129 -16.09 5.37 -10.04
N GLN A 130 -15.66 4.86 -11.18
CA GLN A 130 -14.30 5.08 -11.70
C GLN A 130 -14.07 6.55 -12.06
N ALA A 131 -15.11 7.28 -12.50
CA ALA A 131 -15.00 8.69 -12.86
C ALA A 131 -14.76 9.57 -11.63
N GLU A 132 -15.52 9.34 -10.57
CA GLU A 132 -15.45 10.03 -9.28
C GLU A 132 -14.13 9.76 -8.58
N TYR A 133 -13.67 8.50 -8.62
CA TYR A 133 -12.36 8.13 -8.11
C TYR A 133 -11.22 8.81 -8.88
N ALA A 134 -11.27 8.78 -10.21
CA ALA A 134 -10.26 9.43 -11.04
C ALA A 134 -10.20 10.95 -10.83
N ALA A 135 -11.36 11.60 -10.69
CA ALA A 135 -11.45 13.03 -10.37
C ALA A 135 -10.82 13.35 -9.00
N ALA A 136 -11.18 12.60 -7.95
CA ALA A 136 -10.60 12.78 -6.62
C ALA A 136 -9.08 12.57 -6.60
N LEU A 137 -8.58 11.60 -7.37
CA LEU A 137 -7.14 11.34 -7.49
C LEU A 137 -6.40 12.45 -8.26
N ALA A 138 -7.03 13.01 -9.29
CA ALA A 138 -6.47 14.15 -10.02
C ALA A 138 -6.36 15.39 -9.13
N GLU A 139 -7.41 15.70 -8.38
CA GLU A 139 -7.40 16.80 -7.40
C GLU A 139 -6.34 16.59 -6.31
N GLN A 140 -6.24 15.37 -5.75
CA GLN A 140 -5.21 15.05 -4.76
C GLN A 140 -3.80 15.34 -5.29
N ARG A 141 -3.51 14.94 -6.53
CA ARG A 141 -2.21 15.19 -7.15
C ARG A 141 -1.94 16.69 -7.37
N MET A 142 -2.98 17.46 -7.67
CA MET A 142 -2.87 18.91 -7.80
C MET A 142 -2.60 19.57 -6.45
N ASP A 143 -3.30 19.16 -5.40
CA ASP A 143 -3.07 19.65 -4.03
C ASP A 143 -1.65 19.33 -3.56
N GLU A 144 -1.18 18.10 -3.76
CA GLU A 144 0.20 17.68 -3.44
C GLU A 144 1.26 18.42 -4.28
N ALA A 145 0.95 18.79 -5.53
CA ALA A 145 1.84 19.59 -6.36
C ALA A 145 1.89 21.06 -5.88
N ALA A 146 0.75 21.62 -5.49
CA ALA A 146 0.67 22.97 -4.95
C ALA A 146 1.42 23.08 -3.61
N GLN A 147 1.23 22.12 -2.71
CA GLN A 147 1.95 22.06 -1.43
C GLN A 147 3.46 22.01 -1.63
N ARG A 148 3.94 21.15 -2.54
CA ARG A 148 5.37 21.09 -2.86
C ARG A 148 5.90 22.41 -3.42
N ALA A 149 5.14 23.07 -4.29
CA ALA A 149 5.54 24.38 -4.82
C ALA A 149 5.59 25.46 -3.74
N GLU A 150 4.70 25.42 -2.75
CA GLU A 150 4.72 26.33 -1.59
C GLU A 150 5.93 26.07 -0.68
N GLU A 151 6.23 24.80 -0.39
CA GLU A 151 7.41 24.40 0.38
C GLU A 151 8.71 24.83 -0.29
N GLU A 152 8.81 24.65 -1.62
CA GLU A 152 9.96 25.10 -2.41
C GLU A 152 10.12 26.62 -2.36
N ARG A 153 9.02 27.39 -2.46
CA ARG A 153 9.05 28.85 -2.33
C ARG A 153 9.45 29.28 -0.92
N ALA A 154 8.93 28.62 0.11
CA ALA A 154 9.30 28.90 1.50
C ALA A 154 10.79 28.65 1.72
N TRP A 155 11.32 27.54 1.20
CA TRP A 155 12.74 27.23 1.24
C TRP A 155 13.57 28.30 0.52
N GLN A 156 13.18 28.71 -0.70
CA GLN A 156 13.86 29.78 -1.44
C GLN A 156 13.88 31.10 -0.67
N MET A 157 12.77 31.49 -0.03
CA MET A 157 12.72 32.70 0.79
C MET A 157 13.68 32.62 1.99
N THR A 158 13.75 31.47 2.67
CA THR A 158 14.68 31.29 3.79
C THR A 158 16.14 31.36 3.35
N GLU A 159 16.45 30.80 2.18
CA GLU A 159 17.78 30.84 1.61
C GLU A 159 18.18 32.25 1.16
N LEU A 160 17.25 32.99 0.54
CA LEU A 160 17.46 34.40 0.20
C LEU A 160 17.66 35.26 1.44
N GLN A 161 16.86 35.07 2.49
CA GLN A 161 17.02 35.80 3.75
C GLN A 161 18.41 35.57 4.35
N ARG A 162 18.86 34.31 4.37
CA ARG A 162 20.21 33.94 4.83
C ARG A 162 21.30 34.66 4.03
N GLN A 163 21.13 34.82 2.72
CA GLN A 163 22.08 35.53 1.88
C GLN A 163 22.07 37.05 2.13
N VAL A 164 20.90 37.63 2.35
CA VAL A 164 20.74 39.05 2.72
C VAL A 164 21.44 39.32 4.05
N ASP A 165 21.17 38.51 5.09
CA ASP A 165 21.79 38.67 6.41
C ASP A 165 23.33 38.60 6.32
N GLN A 166 23.86 37.67 5.50
CA GLN A 166 25.29 37.57 5.25
C GLN A 166 25.87 38.77 4.50
N ALA A 167 25.13 39.34 3.55
CA ALA A 167 25.54 40.53 2.82
C ALA A 167 25.53 41.77 3.72
N GLU A 168 24.48 41.93 4.54
CA GLU A 168 24.36 42.99 5.53
C GLU A 168 25.49 42.93 6.57
N GLN A 169 25.80 41.74 7.07
CA GLN A 169 26.93 41.55 7.98
C GLN A 169 28.26 41.99 7.34
N ARG A 170 28.53 41.59 6.09
CA ARG A 170 29.75 42.02 5.39
C ARG A 170 29.79 43.52 5.13
N ALA A 171 28.65 44.13 4.81
CA ALA A 171 28.55 45.58 4.61
C ALA A 171 28.85 46.32 5.93
N TYR A 172 28.26 45.87 7.03
CA TYR A 172 28.52 46.39 8.37
C TYR A 172 30.00 46.27 8.76
N GLU A 173 30.62 45.11 8.54
CA GLU A 173 32.05 44.89 8.80
C GLU A 173 32.94 45.80 7.94
N ALA A 174 32.60 46.01 6.66
CA ALA A 174 33.32 46.89 5.76
C ALA A 174 33.22 48.36 6.18
N GLU A 175 32.03 48.81 6.59
CA GLU A 175 31.79 50.16 7.13
C GLU A 175 32.55 50.38 8.43
N ALA A 176 32.49 49.43 9.36
CA ALA A 176 33.23 49.48 10.62
C ALA A 176 34.75 49.57 10.35
N ARG A 177 35.26 48.79 9.40
CA ARG A 177 36.69 48.82 9.01
C ARG A 177 37.09 50.14 8.35
N SER A 178 36.24 50.70 7.51
CA SER A 178 36.45 52.00 6.85
C SER A 178 36.46 53.15 7.86
N SER A 179 35.46 53.17 8.76
CA SER A 179 35.36 54.13 9.86
C SER A 179 36.58 54.07 10.78
N TYR A 180 36.98 52.85 11.16
CA TYR A 180 38.19 52.62 11.93
C TYR A 180 39.44 53.15 11.20
N ALA A 181 39.66 52.79 9.93
CA ALA A 181 40.81 53.27 9.16
C ALA A 181 40.86 54.80 9.04
N SER A 182 39.72 55.46 8.84
CA SER A 182 39.61 56.92 8.78
C SER A 182 40.03 57.59 10.09
N SER A 183 39.65 57.01 11.24
CA SER A 183 40.00 57.55 12.56
C SER A 183 41.52 57.57 12.82
N TYR A 184 42.28 56.62 12.28
CA TYR A 184 43.76 56.60 12.41
C TYR A 184 44.47 57.46 11.35
N ALA A 185 43.84 57.70 10.20
CA ALA A 185 44.37 58.65 9.22
C ALA A 185 44.33 60.10 9.74
N TYR A 186 43.44 60.40 10.69
CA TYR A 186 43.29 61.70 11.33
C TYR A 186 43.90 61.75 12.74
N ASN A 187 45.00 61.06 12.96
CA ASN A 187 45.84 61.33 14.12
C ASN A 187 46.86 62.40 13.67
N PRO A 188 46.62 63.71 13.90
CA PRO A 188 47.67 64.69 13.66
C PRO A 188 48.85 64.23 14.49
N ILE A 189 50.04 64.22 13.88
CA ILE A 189 51.29 63.87 14.55
C ILE A 189 51.44 64.85 15.72
N PHE A 190 50.90 64.49 16.88
CA PHE A 190 51.25 65.10 18.14
C PHE A 190 52.66 64.62 18.40
N ILE A 191 53.63 65.46 18.06
CA ILE A 191 55.00 65.32 18.54
C ILE A 191 54.87 65.45 20.05
N VAL A 192 54.73 64.31 20.73
CA VAL A 192 54.81 64.25 22.18
C VAL A 192 56.27 64.55 22.51
N PRO A 193 56.58 65.70 23.14
CA PRO A 193 57.95 65.97 23.56
C PRO A 193 58.40 64.86 24.49
N ALA A 194 59.64 64.38 24.29
CA ALA A 194 60.20 63.27 25.02
C ALA A 194 60.00 63.45 26.54
N PRO A 195 59.43 62.46 27.26
CA PRO A 195 59.29 62.54 28.70
C PRO A 195 60.68 62.62 29.33
N GLN A 196 60.90 63.67 30.12
CA GLN A 196 62.09 63.82 30.96
C GLN A 196 62.19 62.62 31.92
N PRO A 197 63.38 62.03 32.12
CA PRO A 197 63.58 60.87 32.97
C PRO A 197 63.22 61.23 34.42
N GLN A 198 62.18 60.61 34.96
CA GLN A 198 61.88 60.70 36.40
C GLN A 198 62.71 59.68 37.18
N PRO A 199 63.20 60.04 38.38
CA PRO A 199 63.96 59.14 39.23
C PRO A 199 63.10 57.98 39.74
N ALA A 200 63.71 56.80 39.79
CA ALA A 200 63.12 55.57 40.24
C ALA A 200 62.59 55.69 41.68
N CYS A 201 61.28 55.55 41.85
CA CYS A 201 60.69 55.19 43.14
C CYS A 201 60.41 53.69 43.16
N GLU A 202 61.16 53.05 44.03
CA GLU A 202 61.05 51.67 44.50
C GLU A 202 59.81 51.51 45.40
N THR A 203 59.30 50.28 45.53
CA THR A 203 58.18 49.80 46.39
C THR A 203 56.76 50.09 45.85
N ALA A 204 55.73 49.25 45.94
CA ALA A 204 55.47 48.02 46.69
C ALA A 204 54.26 47.26 46.07
N VAL A 205 54.35 45.92 46.06
CA VAL A 205 53.40 44.96 46.66
C VAL A 205 51.89 45.00 46.30
N HIS A 206 51.44 43.84 45.79
CA HIS A 206 50.10 43.24 45.82
C HIS A 206 48.91 43.97 45.17
N GLN A 207 48.31 43.33 44.16
CA GLN A 207 47.01 42.63 44.29
C GLN A 207 46.64 41.92 42.98
N THR A 208 46.46 40.61 43.05
CA THR A 208 45.91 39.77 41.98
C THR A 208 44.40 40.02 41.84
N PRO A 209 43.85 40.30 40.64
CA PRO A 209 42.41 40.33 40.46
C PRO A 209 41.86 38.90 40.50
N VAL A 210 40.92 38.67 41.41
CA VAL A 210 40.16 37.43 41.56
C VAL A 210 39.23 37.27 40.35
N PHE A 211 39.40 36.17 39.62
CA PHE A 211 38.53 35.76 38.52
C PHE A 211 37.17 35.30 39.10
N VAL A 212 36.15 36.16 39.04
CA VAL A 212 34.78 35.78 39.40
C VAL A 212 34.15 35.04 38.22
N ASN A 213 34.23 33.71 38.27
CA ASN A 213 33.66 32.81 37.27
C ASN A 213 32.15 32.65 37.52
N SER A 214 31.36 33.62 37.08
CA SER A 214 29.90 33.60 37.17
C SER A 214 29.32 32.62 36.14
N ARG A 215 29.30 31.33 36.48
CA ARG A 215 28.52 30.32 35.75
C ARG A 215 27.03 30.65 35.86
N PRO A 216 26.29 30.86 34.76
CA PRO A 216 24.84 30.92 34.82
C PRO A 216 24.30 29.51 35.11
N HIS A 217 23.71 29.33 36.29
CA HIS A 217 22.88 28.18 36.59
C HIS A 217 21.63 28.23 35.70
N TYR A 218 21.62 27.48 34.61
CA TYR A 218 20.39 27.11 33.93
C TYR A 218 19.57 26.22 34.87
N ARG A 219 18.54 26.80 35.50
CA ARG A 219 17.46 26.04 36.12
C ARG A 219 16.68 25.36 34.99
N HIS A 220 16.83 24.05 34.86
CA HIS A 220 15.83 23.22 34.21
C HIS A 220 14.58 23.23 35.10
N ASP A 221 13.59 24.04 34.71
CA ASP A 221 12.21 23.87 35.18
C ASP A 221 11.64 22.61 34.52
N ASP A 222 11.87 21.46 35.14
CA ASP A 222 11.09 20.24 34.93
C ASP A 222 9.70 20.42 35.57
N ARG A 223 8.89 21.31 34.99
CA ARG A 223 7.45 21.32 35.23
C ARG A 223 6.78 20.28 34.34
N ALA A 224 6.79 19.07 34.87
CA ALA A 224 5.61 18.21 34.99
C ALA A 224 4.37 18.70 34.24
N ARG A 225 4.21 18.25 32.99
CA ARG A 225 2.88 18.03 32.41
C ARG A 225 2.71 16.54 32.18
N GLY A 226 2.10 15.90 33.17
CA GLY A 226 1.57 14.56 33.08
C GLY A 226 0.48 14.51 32.02
N HIS A 227 0.84 14.06 30.82
CA HIS A 227 -0.11 13.38 29.96
C HIS A 227 -0.02 11.89 30.24
N ARG A 228 -1.04 11.45 30.99
CA ARG A 228 -1.52 10.09 31.16
C ARG A 228 -1.36 9.31 29.84
N LEU A 229 -0.27 8.57 29.69
CA LEU A 229 -0.18 7.50 28.72
C LEU A 229 -1.05 6.37 29.26
N SER A 230 -2.22 6.22 28.64
CA SER A 230 -3.01 5.02 28.75
C SER A 230 -2.15 3.84 28.33
N ASN A 231 -1.85 2.97 29.29
CA ASN A 231 -1.25 1.66 29.09
C ASN A 231 -2.18 0.82 28.19
N ARG A 232 -2.09 1.00 26.87
CA ARG A 232 -2.51 -0.01 25.91
C ARG A 232 -1.35 -1.01 25.81
N ARG A 233 -1.51 -2.15 26.48
CA ARG A 233 -0.74 -3.36 26.20
C ARG A 233 -0.81 -3.64 24.70
N VAL A 234 0.22 -3.24 23.97
CA VAL A 234 0.48 -3.74 22.63
C VAL A 234 0.99 -5.16 22.83
N VAL A 235 0.07 -6.12 22.67
CA VAL A 235 0.44 -7.53 22.47
C VAL A 235 1.20 -7.56 21.16
N SER A 236 2.52 -7.63 21.23
CA SER A 236 3.36 -7.87 20.06
C SER A 236 2.90 -9.17 19.39
N PRO A 237 2.49 -9.15 18.11
CA PRO A 237 2.25 -10.40 17.39
C PRO A 237 3.58 -11.15 17.22
N PRO A 238 3.55 -12.49 17.25
CA PRO A 238 4.75 -13.30 17.05
C PRO A 238 5.38 -12.99 15.69
N ALA A 239 6.71 -12.87 15.68
CA ALA A 239 7.51 -12.64 14.49
C ALA A 239 7.28 -13.76 13.46
N VAL A 240 6.41 -13.50 12.48
CA VAL A 240 6.28 -14.34 11.30
C VAL A 240 7.48 -14.04 10.41
N HIS A 241 8.51 -14.89 10.49
CA HIS A 241 9.59 -14.91 9.51
C HIS A 241 9.03 -15.25 8.13
N ARG A 242 8.60 -14.22 7.38
CA ARG A 242 8.33 -14.33 5.94
C ARG A 242 9.67 -14.56 5.24
N ARG A 243 9.97 -15.82 4.91
CA ARG A 243 11.01 -16.16 3.94
C ARG A 243 10.69 -15.44 2.64
N LEU A 244 11.51 -14.46 2.27
CA LEU A 244 11.47 -13.82 0.96
C LEU A 244 11.80 -14.88 -0.10
N PRO A 245 11.02 -15.01 -1.19
CA PRO A 245 11.39 -15.88 -2.30
C PRO A 245 12.62 -15.30 -3.00
N SER A 246 13.77 -15.92 -2.76
CA SER A 246 15.00 -15.69 -3.52
C SER A 246 14.86 -16.29 -4.92
N ARG A 247 14.32 -15.53 -5.88
CA ARG A 247 14.57 -15.72 -7.32
C ARG A 247 13.98 -14.55 -8.12
N ALA A 248 14.70 -13.42 -8.11
CA ALA A 248 14.58 -12.46 -9.19
C ALA A 248 15.12 -13.15 -10.46
N LYS A 249 14.24 -13.50 -11.40
CA LYS A 249 14.64 -13.82 -12.77
C LYS A 249 15.25 -12.57 -13.39
N PRO A 250 16.39 -12.65 -14.11
CA PRO A 250 16.89 -11.52 -14.87
C PRO A 250 15.85 -11.16 -15.95
N LEU A 251 15.43 -9.89 -15.96
CA LEU A 251 14.66 -9.26 -17.03
C LEU A 251 15.57 -9.13 -18.26
N SER A 252 15.78 -10.23 -18.97
CA SER A 252 16.38 -10.21 -20.30
C SER A 252 15.29 -9.99 -21.35
N ALA A 253 15.47 -8.93 -22.13
CA ALA A 253 14.85 -8.67 -23.44
C ALA A 253 13.35 -8.35 -23.46
N LEU A 254 13.02 -7.08 -23.18
CA LEU A 254 11.84 -6.47 -23.82
C LEU A 254 12.19 -6.18 -25.30
N PRO A 255 11.30 -6.52 -26.25
CA PRO A 255 11.52 -6.22 -27.66
C PRO A 255 11.43 -4.72 -27.93
N ARG A 256 12.30 -4.24 -28.84
CA ARG A 256 12.34 -2.87 -29.38
C ARG A 256 10.96 -2.47 -29.95
N VAL A 257 10.59 -1.21 -29.71
CA VAL A 257 9.28 -0.59 -30.00
C VAL A 257 9.00 -0.38 -31.51
N ASP A 258 9.89 -0.79 -32.42
CA ASP A 258 9.80 -0.44 -33.85
C ASP A 258 8.94 -1.40 -34.72
N GLN A 259 8.17 -2.31 -34.14
CA GLN A 259 7.31 -3.23 -34.90
C GLN A 259 5.84 -3.13 -34.48
N TRP A 260 5.22 -1.98 -34.76
CA TRP A 260 3.76 -1.89 -34.79
C TRP A 260 3.31 -2.08 -36.25
N PRO A 261 2.46 -3.08 -36.55
CA PRO A 261 1.90 -3.21 -37.88
C PRO A 261 1.04 -1.97 -38.18
N LYS A 262 1.30 -1.33 -39.32
CA LYS A 262 0.47 -0.24 -39.86
C LYS A 262 -0.95 -0.76 -39.99
N VAL A 263 -1.83 -0.34 -39.08
CA VAL A 263 -3.27 -0.60 -39.18
C VAL A 263 -3.78 0.27 -40.34
N SER A 264 -3.90 -0.34 -41.52
CA SER A 264 -4.58 0.25 -42.66
C SER A 264 -6.04 0.48 -42.28
N THR A 265 -6.40 1.72 -41.98
CA THR A 265 -7.79 2.16 -41.89
C THR A 265 -8.48 1.94 -43.24
N PRO A 266 -9.57 1.15 -43.31
CA PRO A 266 -10.36 1.07 -44.52
C PRO A 266 -11.07 2.39 -44.76
N LEU A 267 -10.81 2.94 -45.94
CA LEU A 267 -11.43 4.10 -46.54
C LEU A 267 -12.96 3.90 -46.53
N LEU A 268 -13.65 4.74 -45.76
CA LEU A 268 -15.10 4.77 -45.67
C LEU A 268 -15.63 5.38 -46.98
N ASP A 269 -15.83 4.53 -47.98
CA ASP A 269 -16.44 4.88 -49.26
C ASP A 269 -17.90 4.44 -49.28
N GLN A 270 -18.75 5.36 -49.75
CA GLN A 270 -20.11 5.18 -50.28
C GLN A 270 -21.26 4.89 -49.29
N HIS A 271 -22.17 5.85 -49.14
CA HIS A 271 -23.33 5.92 -50.05
C HIS A 271 -24.13 7.22 -49.87
N LYS A 272 -23.89 8.17 -50.79
CA LYS A 272 -24.92 9.09 -51.30
C LYS A 272 -25.78 8.32 -52.31
N ARG A 273 -27.11 8.30 -52.12
CA ARG A 273 -28.23 8.02 -53.06
C ARG A 273 -29.39 7.54 -52.18
N ARG A 274 -30.62 8.08 -52.16
CA ARG A 274 -31.51 8.76 -53.12
C ARG A 274 -32.63 9.42 -52.25
N ARG A 275 -33.03 10.68 -52.45
CA ARG A 275 -34.20 11.12 -53.24
C ARG A 275 -35.36 10.13 -53.33
#